data_AF-A0A6M5YA07-F1
#
_entry.id   AF-A0A6M5YA07-F1
#
_cell.length_a   1.000
_cell.length_b   1.000
_cell.length_c   1.000
_cell.angle_alpha   90.00
_cell.angle_beta   90.00
_cell.angle_gamma   90.00
#
_symmetry.space_group_name_H-M   'P 1'
#
loop_
_entity.id
_entity.type
_entity.pdbx_description
1 polymer ?
#
loop_
_entity_poly.entity_id
_entity_poly.type
_entity_poly.pdbx_seq_one_letter_code
_entity_poly.pdbx_strand_id
1 'polypeptide(L)'
;MKIVLITLLIIFTLLVVYRQISYSQLSPAVREKERQVATALTQRGLSPSYILISGYRPPWLNRLMPLSARKSVHQQGQAIDLFIFDINRDDRWNRADTDLMARLLDSLDRKHPDTRGGVGLYYGHLFSKRMVHFDVSGRHRHWNY
;
A
#
# COMPACT_ATOMS: atom_id res chain seq x y z
N MET A 1 -6.06 20.69 28.54
CA MET A 1 -6.24 21.19 27.16
C MET A 1 -4.92 21.40 26.41
N LYS A 2 -3.94 22.16 26.94
CA LYS A 2 -2.65 22.40 26.25
C LYS A 2 -1.86 21.12 25.92
N ILE A 3 -1.77 20.18 26.87
CA ILE A 3 -1.05 18.89 26.66
C ILE A 3 -1.69 18.06 25.55
N VAL A 4 -3.03 18.00 25.50
CA VAL A 4 -3.76 17.29 24.44
C VAL A 4 -3.48 17.91 23.07
N LEU A 5 -3.53 19.24 22.98
CA LEU A 5 -3.25 19.96 21.73
C LEU A 5 -1.82 19.72 21.25
N ILE A 6 -0.84 19.79 22.15
CA ILE A 6 0.58 19.52 21.84
C ILE A 6 0.75 18.06 21.37
N THR A 7 0.09 17.12 22.04
CA THR A 7 0.17 15.69 21.68
C THR A 7 -0.40 15.44 20.27
N LEU A 8 -1.57 16.02 19.97
CA LEU A 8 -2.18 15.93 18.63
C LEU A 8 -1.29 16.56 17.56
N LEU A 9 -0.67 17.70 17.85
CA LEU A 9 0.25 18.36 16.94
C LEU A 9 1.49 17.49 16.65
N ILE A 10 2.05 16.84 17.66
CA ILE A 10 3.19 15.93 17.49
C ILE A 10 2.78 14.74 16.63
N ILE A 11 1.65 14.09 16.92
CA ILE A 11 1.16 12.95 16.14
C ILE A 11 0.94 13.36 14.68
N PHE A 12 0.26 14.49 14.45
CA PHE A 12 0.02 15.00 13.11
C PHE A 12 1.33 15.26 12.35
N THR A 13 2.31 15.90 13.01
CA THR A 13 3.62 16.17 12.44
C THR A 13 4.34 14.88 12.06
N LEU A 14 4.33 13.87 12.94
CA LEU A 14 4.92 12.56 12.66
C LEU A 14 4.24 11.86 11.47
N LEU A 15 2.91 11.94 11.36
CA LEU A 15 2.17 11.39 10.22
C LEU A 15 2.54 12.09 8.91
N VAL A 16 2.66 13.42 8.91
CA VAL A 16 3.07 14.19 7.74
C VAL A 16 4.50 13.85 7.33
N VAL A 17 5.44 13.79 8.28
CA VAL A 17 6.84 13.41 8.02
C VAL A 17 6.92 11.99 7.46
N TYR A 18 6.21 11.04 8.09
CA TYR A 18 6.17 9.65 7.63
C TYR A 18 5.59 9.52 6.21
N ARG A 19 4.52 10.26 5.92
CA ARG A 19 3.93 10.33 4.58
C ARG A 19 4.95 10.89 3.58
N GLN A 20 5.62 12.00 3.91
CA GLN A 20 6.62 12.60 3.02
C GLN A 20 7.76 11.63 2.71
N ILE A 21 8.27 10.91 3.73
CA ILE A 21 9.28 9.86 3.55
C ILE A 21 8.75 8.79 2.59
N SER A 22 7.52 8.31 2.81
CA SER A 22 6.91 7.25 1.99
C SER A 22 6.82 7.60 0.50
N TYR A 23 6.58 8.87 0.15
CA TYR A 23 6.52 9.32 -1.24
C TYR A 23 7.88 9.74 -1.84
N SER A 24 8.85 10.10 -1.00
CA SER A 24 10.09 10.79 -1.41
C SER A 24 10.93 10.08 -2.48
N GLN A 25 11.03 8.75 -2.43
CA GLN A 25 11.89 7.98 -3.34
C GLN A 25 11.15 6.82 -4.01
N LEU A 26 9.83 6.92 -4.19
CA LEU A 26 9.12 5.93 -5.00
C LEU A 26 9.71 5.89 -6.42
N SER A 27 9.78 4.72 -7.05
CA SER A 27 10.24 4.59 -8.43
C SER A 27 9.17 5.08 -9.41
N PRO A 28 9.53 5.47 -10.65
CA PRO A 28 8.53 5.76 -11.68
C PRO A 28 7.57 4.60 -11.94
N ALA A 29 8.08 3.36 -11.94
CA ALA A 29 7.28 2.16 -12.19
C ALA A 29 6.23 1.89 -11.10
N VAL A 30 6.55 2.10 -9.81
CA VAL A 30 5.55 1.90 -8.75
C VAL A 30 4.47 2.98 -8.78
N ARG A 31 4.83 4.23 -9.11
CA ARG A 31 3.87 5.32 -9.31
C ARG A 31 2.97 5.09 -10.53
N GLU A 32 3.54 4.56 -11.61
CA GLU A 32 2.76 4.11 -12.77
C GLU A 32 1.75 3.04 -12.36
N LYS A 33 2.19 2.00 -11.63
CA LYS A 33 1.29 0.94 -11.16
C LYS A 33 0.17 1.47 -10.25
N GLU A 34 0.47 2.40 -9.34
CA GLU A 34 -0.55 3.06 -8.51
C GLU A 34 -1.61 3.79 -9.37
N ARG A 35 -1.20 4.48 -10.44
CA ARG A 35 -2.13 5.09 -11.40
C ARG A 35 -2.92 4.08 -12.20
N GLN A 36 -2.30 2.97 -12.61
CA GLN A 36 -2.96 1.86 -13.29
C GLN A 36 -4.04 1.25 -12.39
N VAL A 37 -3.78 1.10 -11.10
CA VAL A 37 -4.77 0.65 -10.10
C VAL A 37 -5.97 1.59 -10.03
N ALA A 38 -5.74 2.89 -9.81
CA ALA A 38 -6.82 3.88 -9.74
C ALA A 38 -7.67 3.88 -11.02
N THR A 39 -7.01 3.84 -12.18
CA THR A 39 -7.67 3.81 -13.49
C THR A 39 -8.49 2.53 -13.68
N ALA A 40 -7.91 1.38 -13.34
CA ALA A 40 -8.54 0.08 -13.53
C ALA A 40 -9.72 -0.17 -12.56
N LEU A 41 -9.70 0.44 -11.37
CA LEU A 41 -10.86 0.44 -10.47
C LEU A 41 -12.01 1.23 -11.10
N THR A 42 -11.76 2.46 -11.52
CA THR A 42 -12.78 3.31 -12.14
C THR A 42 -13.34 2.69 -13.42
N GLN A 43 -12.51 2.11 -14.28
CA GLN A 43 -12.94 1.43 -15.50
C GLN A 43 -13.83 0.21 -15.24
N ARG A 44 -13.69 -0.44 -14.08
CA ARG A 44 -14.53 -1.58 -13.67
C ARG A 44 -15.77 -1.14 -12.88
N GLY A 45 -16.05 0.17 -12.83
CA GLY A 45 -17.16 0.70 -12.03
C GLY A 45 -16.95 0.62 -10.52
N LEU A 46 -15.71 0.40 -10.07
CA LEU A 46 -15.35 0.33 -8.64
C LEU A 46 -14.95 1.71 -8.10
N SER A 47 -14.81 1.82 -6.79
CA SER A 47 -14.34 3.03 -6.11
C SER A 47 -12.82 2.95 -5.88
N PRO A 48 -12.02 3.96 -6.26
CA PRO A 48 -10.60 4.04 -5.89
C PRO A 48 -10.43 4.48 -4.41
N SER A 49 -11.11 3.77 -3.51
CA SER A 49 -11.17 4.09 -2.08
C SER A 49 -10.07 3.35 -1.32
N TYR A 50 -8.88 3.96 -1.27
CA TYR A 50 -7.74 3.46 -0.53
C TYR A 50 -6.79 4.61 -0.18
N ILE A 51 -5.91 4.37 0.80
CA ILE A 51 -4.79 5.29 1.11
C ILE A 51 -3.46 4.55 1.11
N LEU A 52 -2.40 5.21 0.66
CA LEU A 52 -1.04 4.74 0.85
C LEU A 52 -0.66 4.90 2.32
N ILE A 53 -0.39 3.78 2.99
CA ILE A 53 0.06 3.76 4.38
C ILE A 53 1.54 3.43 4.52
N SER A 54 2.20 2.98 3.47
CA SER A 54 3.66 2.84 3.46
C SER A 54 4.22 2.78 2.06
N GLY A 55 5.29 3.54 1.79
CA GLY A 55 5.95 3.58 0.49
C GLY A 55 7.45 3.33 0.65
N TYR A 56 8.28 4.25 0.18
CA TYR A 56 9.73 4.20 0.42
C TYR A 56 10.05 4.15 1.92
N ARG A 57 11.00 3.29 2.30
CA ARG A 57 11.50 3.18 3.68
C ARG A 57 13.02 3.32 3.71
N PRO A 58 13.59 4.39 4.28
CA PRO A 58 15.03 4.42 4.53
C PRO A 58 15.45 3.27 5.48
N PRO A 59 16.72 2.83 5.47
CA PRO A 59 17.16 1.67 6.25
C PRO A 59 16.85 1.74 7.75
N TRP A 60 16.93 2.94 8.35
CA TRP A 60 16.58 3.14 9.76
C TRP A 60 15.09 2.92 10.01
N LEU A 61 14.21 3.39 9.12
CA LEU A 61 12.76 3.23 9.27
C LEU A 61 12.35 1.78 9.04
N ASN A 62 12.96 1.12 8.05
CA ASN A 62 12.71 -0.29 7.79
C ASN A 62 13.00 -1.13 9.05
N ARG A 63 14.13 -0.89 9.74
CA ARG A 63 14.49 -1.59 10.99
C ARG A 63 13.47 -1.43 12.14
N LEU A 64 12.66 -0.38 12.13
CA LEU A 64 11.63 -0.14 13.15
C LEU A 64 10.30 -0.84 12.83
N MET A 65 10.12 -1.35 11.61
CA MET A 65 8.86 -1.96 11.19
C MET A 65 8.79 -3.44 11.63
N PRO A 66 7.72 -3.88 12.31
CA PRO A 66 7.62 -5.18 12.99
C PRO A 66 7.61 -6.41 12.06
N LEU A 67 7.49 -6.22 10.74
CA LEU A 67 7.47 -7.29 9.73
C LEU A 67 8.40 -6.99 8.55
N SER A 68 9.39 -6.13 8.75
CA SER A 68 10.30 -5.76 7.66
C SER A 68 11.30 -6.86 7.32
N ALA A 69 11.36 -7.21 6.04
CA ALA A 69 12.50 -7.95 5.52
C ALA A 69 13.75 -7.05 5.53
N ARG A 70 14.92 -7.64 5.83
CA ARG A 70 16.22 -6.92 5.78
C ARG A 70 16.55 -6.36 4.38
N LYS A 71 16.05 -6.99 3.32
CA LYS A 71 16.16 -6.56 1.92
C LYS A 71 14.77 -6.25 1.38
N SER A 72 14.08 -5.29 2.00
CA SER A 72 12.72 -4.93 1.62
C SER A 72 12.72 -4.13 0.33
N VAL A 73 11.80 -4.44 -0.58
CA VAL A 73 11.54 -3.68 -1.82
C VAL A 73 11.10 -2.24 -1.54
N HIS A 74 10.57 -1.96 -0.34
CA HIS A 74 10.30 -0.60 0.12
C HIS A 74 11.57 0.25 0.25
N GLN A 75 12.72 -0.35 0.58
CA GLN A 75 14.00 0.38 0.66
C GLN A 75 14.52 0.82 -0.71
N GLN A 76 13.97 0.27 -1.79
CA GLN A 76 14.30 0.63 -3.16
C GLN A 76 13.22 1.54 -3.77
N GLY A 77 12.18 1.89 -3.00
CA GLY A 77 11.04 2.66 -3.49
C GLY A 77 10.19 1.91 -4.52
N GLN A 78 10.27 0.58 -4.55
CA GLN A 78 9.59 -0.26 -5.54
C GLN A 78 8.33 -0.93 -5.00
N ALA A 79 7.85 -0.52 -3.83
CA ALA A 79 6.68 -1.12 -3.19
C ALA A 79 5.84 -0.11 -2.43
N ILE A 80 4.55 -0.42 -2.36
CA ILE A 80 3.54 0.36 -1.66
C ILE A 80 2.64 -0.60 -0.87
N ASP A 81 2.34 -0.21 0.37
CA ASP A 81 1.27 -0.79 1.18
C ASP A 81 0.08 0.17 1.19
N LEU A 82 -1.08 -0.35 0.78
CA LEU A 82 -2.34 0.37 0.75
C LEU A 82 -3.25 -0.11 1.87
N PHE A 83 -3.99 0.81 2.49
CA PHE A 83 -5.15 0.48 3.31
C PHE A 83 -6.41 0.63 2.47
N ILE A 84 -7.19 -0.46 2.36
CA ILE A 84 -8.35 -0.55 1.48
C ILE A 84 -9.65 -0.28 2.25
N PHE A 85 -10.48 0.63 1.74
CA PHE A 85 -11.82 0.91 2.25
C PHE A 85 -12.88 0.13 1.44
N ASP A 86 -14.10 0.65 1.33
CA ASP A 86 -15.13 0.12 0.43
C ASP A 86 -14.79 0.44 -1.04
N ILE A 87 -14.27 -0.54 -1.77
CA ILE A 87 -13.98 -0.37 -3.20
C ILE A 87 -15.11 -0.93 -4.07
N ASN A 88 -15.95 -1.83 -3.55
CA ASN A 88 -17.06 -2.43 -4.29
C ASN A 88 -18.42 -1.71 -4.09
N ARG A 89 -18.45 -0.68 -3.23
CA ARG A 89 -19.62 0.13 -2.85
C ARG A 89 -20.74 -0.68 -2.23
N ASP A 90 -20.41 -1.68 -1.41
CA ASP A 90 -21.40 -2.50 -0.69
C ASP A 90 -21.66 -2.01 0.76
N ASP A 91 -21.11 -0.84 1.12
CA ASP A 91 -21.14 -0.21 2.44
C ASP A 91 -20.46 -1.05 3.54
N ARG A 92 -19.69 -2.09 3.17
CA ARG A 92 -19.01 -2.98 4.11
C ARG A 92 -17.52 -2.99 3.88
N TRP A 93 -16.79 -2.45 4.85
CA TRP A 93 -15.33 -2.47 4.81
C TRP A 93 -14.83 -3.85 5.24
N ASN A 94 -14.78 -4.81 4.31
CA ASN A 94 -14.49 -6.22 4.58
C ASN A 94 -13.53 -6.91 3.58
N ARG A 95 -13.10 -8.14 3.88
CA ARG A 95 -12.11 -8.89 3.11
C ARG A 95 -12.38 -8.94 1.59
N ALA A 96 -13.64 -8.88 1.16
CA ALA A 96 -13.99 -8.82 -0.26
C ALA A 96 -13.28 -7.68 -1.00
N ASP A 97 -13.11 -6.52 -0.36
CA ASP A 97 -12.39 -5.36 -0.92
C ASP A 97 -10.92 -5.69 -1.18
N THR A 98 -10.24 -6.26 -0.20
CA THR A 98 -8.81 -6.61 -0.31
C THR A 98 -8.58 -7.71 -1.35
N ASP A 99 -9.50 -8.68 -1.42
CA ASP A 99 -9.42 -9.77 -2.39
C ASP A 99 -9.68 -9.27 -3.81
N LEU A 100 -10.59 -8.30 -3.95
CA LEU A 100 -10.88 -7.65 -5.22
C LEU A 100 -9.69 -6.81 -5.70
N MET A 101 -9.04 -6.06 -4.80
CA MET A 101 -7.79 -5.34 -5.09
C MET A 101 -6.68 -6.30 -5.52
N ALA A 102 -6.50 -7.44 -4.83
CA ALA A 102 -5.49 -8.44 -5.19
C ALA A 102 -5.70 -9.00 -6.60
N ARG A 103 -6.93 -9.41 -6.93
CA ARG A 103 -7.28 -9.89 -8.28
C ARG A 103 -7.08 -8.82 -9.35
N LEU A 104 -7.35 -7.55 -9.01
CA LEU A 104 -7.11 -6.42 -9.91
C LEU A 104 -5.61 -6.24 -10.19
N LEU A 105 -4.76 -6.32 -9.16
CA LEU A 105 -3.31 -6.26 -9.29
C LEU A 105 -2.77 -7.43 -10.13
N ASP A 106 -3.24 -8.66 -9.90
CA ASP A 106 -2.87 -9.83 -10.70
C ASP A 106 -3.28 -9.70 -12.18
N SER A 107 -4.41 -9.02 -12.45
CA SER A 107 -4.81 -8.69 -13.80
C SER A 107 -3.93 -7.61 -14.43
N LEU A 108 -3.47 -6.62 -13.65
CA LEU A 108 -2.58 -5.57 -14.13
C LEU A 108 -1.20 -6.12 -14.46
N ASP A 109 -0.65 -7.00 -13.62
CA ASP A 109 0.64 -7.66 -13.85
C ASP A 109 0.70 -8.42 -15.17
N ARG A 110 -0.43 -9.02 -15.60
CA ARG A 110 -0.55 -9.69 -16.90
C ARG A 110 -0.61 -8.71 -18.07
N LYS A 111 -1.23 -7.54 -17.87
CA LYS A 111 -1.41 -6.51 -18.91
C LYS A 111 -0.19 -5.58 -19.05
N HIS A 112 0.55 -5.37 -17.96
CA HIS A 112 1.68 -4.46 -17.83
C HIS A 112 2.90 -5.20 -17.26
N PRO A 113 3.59 -6.02 -18.08
CA PRO A 113 4.73 -6.81 -17.61
C PRO A 113 5.90 -5.98 -17.06
N ASP A 114 6.00 -4.72 -17.45
CA ASP A 114 6.99 -3.73 -17.02
C ASP A 114 6.78 -3.25 -15.58
N THR A 115 5.55 -3.29 -15.07
CA THR A 115 5.21 -2.93 -13.68
C THR A 115 4.86 -4.15 -12.83
N ARG A 116 5.09 -5.37 -13.31
CA ARG A 116 4.72 -6.59 -12.57
C ARG A 116 5.51 -6.78 -11.27
N GLY A 117 4.93 -7.47 -10.30
CA GLY A 117 5.62 -7.75 -9.03
C GLY A 117 4.83 -8.59 -8.05
N GLY A 118 5.18 -8.46 -6.77
CA GLY A 118 4.53 -9.15 -5.66
C GLY A 118 3.21 -8.50 -5.25
N VAL A 119 2.29 -9.31 -4.73
CA VAL A 119 1.04 -8.92 -4.07
C VAL A 119 0.96 -9.62 -2.72
N GLY A 120 0.68 -8.88 -1.66
CA GLY A 120 0.62 -9.42 -0.30
C GLY A 120 -0.63 -8.99 0.45
N LEU A 121 -1.31 -9.93 1.12
CA LEU A 121 -2.50 -9.67 1.93
C LEU A 121 -2.21 -10.02 3.39
N TYR A 122 -2.68 -9.20 4.33
CA TYR A 122 -2.26 -9.26 5.74
C TYR A 122 -3.44 -9.42 6.69
N TYR A 123 -4.11 -10.55 6.61
CA TYR A 123 -5.34 -10.81 7.35
C TYR A 123 -5.13 -11.17 8.82
N GLY A 124 -3.93 -11.65 9.17
CA GLY A 124 -3.62 -12.16 10.51
C GLY A 124 -3.56 -11.11 11.61
N HIS A 125 -3.31 -9.83 11.30
CA HIS A 125 -3.07 -8.80 12.32
C HIS A 125 -4.14 -7.69 12.30
N LEU A 126 -4.66 -7.33 13.48
CA LEU A 126 -5.85 -6.47 13.63
C LEU A 126 -5.75 -5.15 12.87
N PHE A 127 -4.58 -4.52 12.89
CA PHE A 127 -4.33 -3.24 12.23
C PHE A 127 -3.95 -3.37 10.74
N SER A 128 -3.73 -4.58 10.22
CA SER A 128 -3.34 -4.83 8.83
C SER A 128 -4.36 -5.61 8.02
N LYS A 129 -5.51 -6.00 8.60
CA LYS A 129 -6.54 -6.83 7.93
C LYS A 129 -7.05 -6.25 6.60
N ARG A 130 -6.84 -4.95 6.40
CA ARG A 130 -7.25 -4.16 5.24
C ARG A 130 -6.07 -3.75 4.37
N MET A 131 -4.87 -4.22 4.70
CA MET A 131 -3.65 -3.85 4.01
C MET A 131 -3.43 -4.76 2.80
N VAL A 132 -3.17 -4.13 1.66
CA VAL A 132 -2.71 -4.79 0.44
C VAL A 132 -1.35 -4.21 0.09
N HIS A 133 -0.36 -5.09 0.04
CA HIS A 133 0.96 -4.79 -0.49
C HIS A 133 0.98 -5.03 -1.99
N PHE A 134 1.65 -4.16 -2.73
CA PHE A 134 2.15 -4.50 -4.05
C PHE A 134 3.55 -3.96 -4.30
N ASP A 135 4.29 -4.63 -5.18
CA ASP A 135 5.60 -4.18 -5.65
C ASP A 135 5.72 -4.23 -7.18
N VAL A 136 6.84 -3.69 -7.68
CA VAL A 136 7.26 -3.73 -9.09
C VAL A 136 8.61 -4.45 -9.26
N SER A 137 8.86 -5.48 -8.44
CA SER A 137 10.13 -6.23 -8.42
C SER A 137 10.39 -7.09 -9.66
N GLY A 138 9.46 -7.14 -10.60
CA GLY A 138 9.52 -7.98 -11.79
C GLY A 138 9.26 -9.47 -11.52
N ARG A 139 8.97 -9.85 -10.27
CA ARG A 139 8.70 -11.23 -9.85
C ARG A 139 7.26 -11.35 -9.34
N HIS A 140 6.43 -12.01 -10.13
CA HIS A 140 5.05 -12.30 -9.72
C HIS A 140 5.05 -13.26 -8.53
N ARG A 141 4.51 -12.81 -7.40
CA ARG A 141 4.42 -13.56 -6.14
C ARG A 141 3.15 -13.14 -5.42
N HIS A 142 2.42 -14.09 -4.85
CA HIS A 142 1.24 -13.80 -4.04
C HIS A 142 1.42 -14.49 -2.69
N TRP A 143 1.23 -13.77 -1.59
CA TRP A 143 1.25 -14.34 -0.24
C TRP A 143 0.15 -13.76 0.65
N ASN A 144 -0.30 -14.58 1.59
CA ASN A 144 -1.28 -14.22 2.61
C ASN A 144 -0.66 -14.47 3.99
N TYR A 145 -0.63 -13.44 4.83
CA TYR A 145 -0.22 -13.48 6.24
C TYR A 145 -1.43 -13.46 7.19
#